data_AF-A0A919LF97-F1
#
_entry.id   AF-A0A919LF97-F1
#
_cell.length_a   1.000
_cell.length_b   1.000
_cell.length_c   1.000
_cell.angle_alpha   90.00
_cell.angle_beta   90.00
_cell.angle_gamma   90.00
#
_symmetry.space_group_name_H-M   'P 1'
#
loop_
_entity.id
_entity.type
_entity.pdbx_description
1 polymer ?
#
loop_
_entity_poly.entity_id
_entity_poly.type
_entity_poly.pdbx_seq_one_letter_code
_entity_poly.pdbx_strand_id
1 'polypeptide(L)'
;MGSTTGTPSPAAAEDGAVRDFLALSAALTGFTTDELRAAGTAHAYLAVVREQAGAVPYGRLVDAADPLEAGEGEDAEAARALIHLWYTGSWPGLPGGGGAFTVSPEAYAAGLVWRAVGVSAPGTRPRGFGSWAEPVPVVAPEPAAAPAAAPRSPATAQTTAGADAVDARAGSTR
;
A
#
# COMPACT_ATOMS: atom_id res chain seq x y z
N MET A 1 10.99 -40.93 -25.62
CA MET A 1 10.40 -39.82 -24.85
C MET A 1 11.54 -38.89 -24.46
N GLY A 2 11.82 -37.88 -25.29
CA GLY A 2 12.91 -36.93 -25.03
C GLY A 2 12.38 -35.77 -24.22
N SER A 3 12.78 -35.67 -22.95
CA SER A 3 12.52 -34.49 -22.13
C SER A 3 13.43 -33.37 -22.61
N THR A 4 12.87 -32.40 -23.32
CA THR A 4 13.54 -31.13 -23.61
C THR A 4 13.57 -30.31 -22.33
N THR A 5 14.65 -30.41 -21.56
CA THR A 5 14.96 -29.38 -20.55
C THR A 5 15.39 -28.13 -21.32
N GLY A 6 14.41 -27.35 -21.78
CA GLY A 6 14.67 -26.06 -22.38
C GLY A 6 15.17 -25.12 -21.29
N THR A 7 16.44 -24.71 -21.36
CA THR A 7 16.94 -23.59 -20.58
C THR A 7 15.99 -22.42 -20.78
N PRO A 8 15.44 -21.81 -19.72
CA PRO A 8 14.56 -20.66 -19.88
C PRO A 8 15.30 -19.57 -20.66
N SER A 9 14.60 -18.96 -21.62
CA SER A 9 15.13 -17.82 -22.38
C SER A 9 15.56 -16.72 -21.39
N PRO A 10 16.69 -16.02 -21.62
CA PRO A 10 17.16 -14.96 -20.73
C PRO A 10 16.09 -13.88 -20.50
N ALA A 11 15.28 -13.57 -21.51
CA ALA A 11 14.17 -12.63 -21.38
C ALA A 11 13.11 -13.11 -20.37
N ALA A 12 12.75 -14.40 -20.40
CA ALA A 12 11.77 -14.96 -19.47
C ALA A 12 12.29 -15.01 -18.02
N ALA A 13 13.60 -15.17 -17.85
CA ALA A 13 14.25 -15.10 -16.54
C ALA A 13 14.25 -13.66 -15.99
N GLU A 14 14.54 -12.66 -16.83
CA GLU A 14 14.44 -11.25 -16.45
C GLU A 14 12.99 -10.85 -16.12
N ASP A 15 12.01 -11.29 -16.91
CA ASP A 15 10.59 -11.06 -16.62
C ASP A 15 10.16 -11.68 -15.28
N GLY A 16 10.73 -12.85 -14.94
CA GLY A 16 10.57 -13.47 -13.63
C GLY A 16 11.16 -12.64 -12.51
N ALA A 17 12.41 -12.23 -12.66
CA ALA A 17 13.10 -11.40 -11.67
C ALA A 17 12.41 -10.06 -11.42
N VAL A 18 11.89 -9.42 -12.48
CA VAL A 18 11.14 -8.16 -12.35
C VAL A 18 9.80 -8.40 -11.64
N ARG A 19 9.12 -9.52 -11.89
CA ARG A 19 7.92 -9.90 -11.14
C ARG A 19 8.20 -10.07 -9.65
N ASP A 20 9.27 -10.79 -9.31
CA ASP A 20 9.64 -11.06 -7.92
C ASP A 20 10.04 -9.76 -7.21
N PHE A 21 10.80 -8.89 -7.89
CA PHE A 21 11.14 -7.55 -7.41
C PHE A 21 9.91 -6.69 -7.14
N LEU A 22 8.93 -6.70 -8.03
CA LEU A 22 7.67 -5.96 -7.86
C LEU A 22 6.86 -6.51 -6.69
N ALA A 23 6.81 -7.83 -6.50
CA ALA A 23 6.10 -8.46 -5.38
C ALA A 23 6.72 -8.07 -4.02
N LEU A 24 8.06 -8.17 -3.92
CA LEU A 24 8.81 -7.68 -2.75
C LEU A 24 8.57 -6.19 -2.50
N SER A 25 8.69 -5.37 -3.55
CA SER A 25 8.50 -3.92 -3.45
C SER A 25 7.08 -3.54 -3.02
N ALA A 26 6.07 -4.29 -3.47
CA ALA A 26 4.68 -4.09 -3.06
C ALA A 26 4.49 -4.34 -1.56
N ALA A 27 5.06 -5.44 -1.05
CA ALA A 27 5.04 -5.75 0.38
C ALA A 27 5.73 -4.66 1.23
N LEU A 28 6.87 -4.13 0.75
CA LEU A 28 7.65 -3.12 1.47
C LEU A 28 7.04 -1.70 1.44
N THR A 29 6.38 -1.33 0.36
CA THR A 29 5.91 0.06 0.14
C THR A 29 4.41 0.23 0.39
N GLY A 30 3.64 -0.85 0.41
CA GLY A 30 2.18 -0.82 0.51
C GLY A 30 1.45 -0.46 -0.81
N PHE A 31 2.17 -0.23 -1.91
CA PHE A 31 1.60 -0.04 -3.24
C PHE A 31 1.39 -1.39 -3.95
N THR A 32 0.44 -1.45 -4.88
CA THR A 32 0.21 -2.69 -5.65
C THR A 32 1.28 -2.90 -6.73
N THR A 33 1.50 -4.16 -7.13
CA THR A 33 2.46 -4.51 -8.20
C THR A 33 2.13 -3.82 -9.53
N ASP A 34 0.85 -3.61 -9.84
CA ASP A 34 0.43 -2.89 -11.04
C ASP A 34 0.72 -1.39 -10.96
N GLU A 35 0.57 -0.77 -9.79
CA GLU A 35 0.96 0.63 -9.58
C GLU A 35 2.47 0.82 -9.71
N LEU A 36 3.25 -0.08 -9.13
CA LEU A 36 4.71 -0.06 -9.22
C LEU A 36 5.20 -0.33 -10.65
N ARG A 37 4.52 -1.22 -11.40
CA ARG A 37 4.80 -1.43 -12.83
C ARG A 37 4.48 -0.17 -13.63
N ALA A 38 3.33 0.46 -13.37
CA ALA A 38 2.90 1.68 -14.06
C ALA A 38 3.84 2.87 -13.82
N ALA A 39 4.60 2.88 -12.72
CA ALA A 39 5.64 3.89 -12.47
C ALA A 39 6.81 3.80 -13.47
N GLY A 40 7.03 2.65 -14.11
CA GLY A 40 8.00 2.48 -15.20
C GLY A 40 9.47 2.42 -14.77
N THR A 41 9.78 2.46 -13.47
CA THR A 41 11.15 2.47 -12.94
C THR A 41 11.66 1.12 -12.47
N ALA A 42 10.84 0.07 -12.50
CA ALA A 42 11.12 -1.22 -11.88
C ALA A 42 12.45 -1.86 -12.33
N HIS A 43 12.73 -1.86 -13.64
CA HIS A 43 13.98 -2.43 -14.17
C HIS A 43 15.21 -1.66 -13.69
N ALA A 44 15.14 -0.31 -13.69
CA ALA A 44 16.24 0.53 -13.23
C ALA A 44 16.50 0.34 -11.73
N TYR A 45 15.44 0.23 -10.93
CA TYR A 45 15.59 0.01 -9.49
C TYR A 45 16.09 -1.40 -9.16
N LEU A 46 15.63 -2.43 -9.88
CA LEU A 46 16.16 -3.78 -9.75
C LEU A 46 17.67 -3.81 -10.02
N ALA A 47 18.13 -3.13 -11.07
CA ALA A 47 19.56 -3.04 -11.38
C ALA A 47 20.34 -2.35 -10.24
N VAL A 48 19.85 -1.19 -9.75
CA VAL A 48 20.48 -0.44 -8.65
C VAL A 48 20.57 -1.30 -7.39
N VAL A 49 19.49 -1.97 -7.00
CA VAL A 49 19.48 -2.78 -5.76
C VAL A 49 20.43 -3.96 -5.86
N ARG A 50 20.46 -4.67 -7.00
CA ARG A 50 21.39 -5.78 -7.22
C ARG A 50 22.85 -5.36 -7.15
N GLU A 51 23.15 -4.19 -7.71
CA GLU A 51 24.50 -3.63 -7.70
C GLU A 51 24.92 -3.14 -6.31
N GLN A 52 24.04 -2.40 -5.62
CA GLN A 52 24.40 -1.68 -4.40
C GLN A 52 24.19 -2.49 -3.12
N ALA A 53 23.14 -3.30 -3.02
CA ALA A 53 22.88 -4.15 -1.85
C ALA A 53 23.62 -5.50 -1.93
N GLY A 54 24.08 -5.88 -3.12
CA GLY A 54 24.70 -7.17 -3.38
C GLY A 54 23.70 -8.33 -3.44
N ALA A 55 24.14 -9.45 -4.02
CA ALA A 55 23.26 -10.57 -4.33
C ALA A 55 22.72 -11.31 -3.09
N VAL A 56 23.52 -11.40 -2.02
CA VAL A 56 23.16 -12.18 -0.83
C VAL A 56 22.11 -11.48 0.04
N PRO A 57 22.29 -10.19 0.44
CA PRO A 57 21.24 -9.48 1.18
C PRO A 57 19.95 -9.33 0.38
N TYR A 58 20.06 -9.04 -0.92
CA TYR A 58 18.91 -8.96 -1.81
C TYR A 58 18.17 -10.29 -1.97
N GLY A 59 18.90 -11.40 -2.14
CA GLY A 59 18.30 -12.74 -2.25
C GLY A 59 17.51 -13.12 -1.00
N ARG A 60 18.09 -12.90 0.18
CA ARG A 60 17.40 -13.15 1.46
C ARG A 60 16.12 -12.33 1.63
N LEU A 61 16.14 -11.08 1.17
CA LEU A 61 14.96 -10.20 1.12
C LEU A 61 13.85 -10.75 0.21
N VAL A 62 14.21 -11.24 -0.97
CA VAL A 62 13.24 -11.84 -1.92
C VAL A 62 12.63 -13.12 -1.35
N ASP A 63 13.43 -13.92 -0.64
CA ASP A 63 13.00 -15.19 -0.04
C ASP A 63 12.28 -15.02 1.31
N ALA A 64 12.27 -13.81 1.87
CA ALA A 64 11.65 -13.54 3.16
C ALA A 64 10.12 -13.64 3.09
N ALA A 65 9.52 -14.37 4.05
CA ALA A 65 8.07 -14.47 4.16
C ALA A 65 7.42 -13.13 4.56
N ASP A 66 8.11 -12.35 5.40
CA ASP A 66 7.75 -10.98 5.73
C ASP A 66 9.01 -10.09 5.66
N PRO A 67 9.17 -9.31 4.58
CA PRO A 67 10.36 -8.48 4.39
C PRO A 67 10.36 -7.22 5.29
N LEU A 68 9.25 -6.88 5.94
CA LEU A 68 9.17 -5.75 6.88
C LEU A 68 9.67 -6.13 8.29
N GLU A 69 9.59 -7.41 8.65
CA GLU A 69 10.07 -7.95 9.93
C GLU A 69 11.55 -8.36 9.87
N ALA A 70 12.27 -7.99 8.81
CA ALA A 70 13.72 -8.09 8.75
C ALA A 70 14.32 -7.17 9.83
N GLY A 71 14.67 -7.73 11.00
CA GLY A 71 15.09 -6.98 12.18
C GLY A 71 16.31 -6.05 11.97
N GLU A 72 17.49 -6.49 12.39
CA GLU A 72 18.74 -5.72 12.25
C GLU A 72 19.71 -6.43 11.29
N GLY A 73 20.57 -5.66 10.61
CA GLY A 73 21.57 -6.16 9.69
C GLY A 73 21.38 -5.74 8.23
N GLU A 74 22.21 -6.30 7.35
CA GLU A 74 22.31 -5.92 5.93
C GLU A 74 20.99 -6.06 5.17
N ASP A 75 20.21 -7.11 5.47
CA ASP A 75 18.91 -7.36 4.82
C ASP A 75 17.91 -6.25 5.17
N ALA A 76 17.87 -5.85 6.45
CA ALA A 76 17.02 -4.76 6.93
C ALA A 76 17.46 -3.40 6.36
N GLU A 77 18.76 -3.18 6.20
CA GLU A 77 19.31 -1.99 5.57
C GLU A 77 18.97 -1.93 4.08
N ALA A 78 19.08 -3.05 3.37
CA ALA A 78 18.67 -3.17 1.97
C ALA A 78 17.15 -2.93 1.81
N ALA A 79 16.32 -3.43 2.74
CA ALA A 79 14.88 -3.16 2.78
C ALA A 79 14.59 -1.66 2.89
N ARG A 80 15.22 -0.99 3.87
CA ARG A 80 15.10 0.45 4.10
C ARG A 80 15.59 1.26 2.90
N ALA A 81 16.71 0.86 2.29
CA ALA A 81 17.26 1.52 1.11
C ALA A 81 16.35 1.37 -0.11
N LEU A 82 15.73 0.19 -0.30
CA LEU A 82 14.73 -0.06 -1.34
C LEU A 82 13.46 0.79 -1.13
N ILE A 83 12.95 0.87 0.10
CA ILE A 83 11.82 1.75 0.42
C ILE A 83 12.17 3.20 0.10
N HIS A 84 13.35 3.67 0.54
CA HIS A 84 13.81 5.03 0.26
C HIS A 84 13.88 5.28 -1.26
N LEU A 85 14.48 4.35 -2.01
CA LEU A 85 14.60 4.42 -3.46
C LEU A 85 13.24 4.57 -4.15
N TRP A 86 12.25 3.77 -3.77
CA TRP A 86 10.91 3.88 -4.33
C TRP A 86 10.23 5.22 -4.02
N TYR A 87 10.39 5.72 -2.80
CA TYR A 87 9.73 6.96 -2.40
C TYR A 87 10.37 8.21 -3.00
N THR A 88 11.69 8.24 -3.15
CA THR A 88 12.43 9.45 -3.56
C THR A 88 12.99 9.42 -4.97
N GLY A 89 13.16 8.23 -5.54
CA GLY A 89 13.91 8.01 -6.79
C GLY A 89 15.43 8.09 -6.62
N SER A 90 15.91 8.14 -5.38
CA SER A 90 17.33 8.24 -5.04
C SER A 90 17.76 7.05 -4.18
N TRP A 91 18.96 6.53 -4.44
CA TRP A 91 19.60 5.57 -3.56
C TRP A 91 20.22 6.31 -2.37
N PRO A 92 19.95 5.90 -1.12
CA PRO A 92 20.49 6.59 0.05
C PRO A 92 21.96 6.25 0.35
N GLY A 93 22.52 5.23 -0.31
CA GLY A 93 23.78 4.61 0.07
C GLY A 93 23.60 3.58 1.19
N LEU A 94 24.53 2.65 1.29
CA LEU A 94 24.61 1.66 2.38
C LEU A 94 25.92 1.83 3.15
N PRO A 95 25.96 1.50 4.45
CA PRO A 95 27.20 1.46 5.22
C PRO A 95 28.25 0.59 4.53
N GLY A 96 29.46 1.11 4.35
CA GLY A 96 30.55 0.40 3.67
C GLY A 96 30.44 0.31 2.14
N GLY A 97 29.39 0.89 1.54
CA GLY A 97 29.16 0.95 0.10
C GLY A 97 29.38 2.35 -0.51
N GLY A 98 28.82 2.54 -1.71
CA GLY A 98 28.79 3.84 -2.38
C GLY A 98 27.87 4.86 -1.70
N GLY A 99 28.16 6.15 -1.91
CA GLY A 99 27.36 7.25 -1.36
C GLY A 99 25.97 7.38 -2.02
N ALA A 100 25.17 8.31 -1.51
CA ALA A 100 23.83 8.59 -2.03
C ALA A 100 23.87 9.17 -3.46
N PHE A 101 22.93 8.77 -4.31
CA PHE A 101 22.78 9.32 -5.66
C PHE A 101 21.33 9.24 -6.14
N THR A 102 20.96 10.08 -7.10
CA THR A 102 19.65 10.00 -7.77
C THR A 102 19.78 9.15 -9.03
N VAL A 103 18.90 8.17 -9.22
CA VAL A 103 19.03 7.20 -10.33
C VAL A 103 18.89 7.90 -11.68
N SER A 104 17.86 8.74 -11.82
CA SER A 104 17.66 9.60 -12.98
C SER A 104 16.63 10.71 -12.66
N PRO A 105 16.52 11.75 -13.51
CA PRO A 105 15.45 12.74 -13.39
C PRO A 105 14.04 12.11 -13.47
N GLU A 106 13.85 11.09 -14.30
CA GLU A 106 12.58 10.36 -14.42
C GLU A 106 12.27 9.56 -13.15
N ALA A 107 13.29 8.93 -12.54
CA ALA A 107 13.15 8.25 -11.26
C ALA A 107 12.70 9.21 -10.15
N TYR A 108 13.30 10.40 -10.08
CA TYR A 108 12.87 11.44 -9.15
C TYR A 108 11.42 11.88 -9.42
N ALA A 109 11.06 12.08 -10.69
CA ALA A 109 9.71 12.45 -11.09
C ALA A 109 8.66 11.36 -10.75
N ALA A 110 9.06 10.10 -10.80
CA ALA A 110 8.24 8.92 -10.52
C ALA A 110 8.19 8.53 -9.03
N GLY A 111 8.92 9.22 -8.15
CA GLY A 111 8.98 8.90 -6.72
C GLY A 111 7.58 8.79 -6.07
N LEU A 112 7.37 7.71 -5.32
CA LEU A 112 6.06 7.41 -4.73
C LEU A 112 5.59 8.45 -3.71
N VAL A 113 6.52 9.23 -3.13
CA VAL A 113 6.17 10.31 -2.19
C VAL A 113 5.24 11.34 -2.83
N TRP A 114 5.40 11.62 -4.12
CA TRP A 114 4.57 12.58 -4.84
C TRP A 114 3.15 12.06 -5.02
N ARG A 115 3.02 10.78 -5.35
CA ARG A 115 1.73 10.10 -5.49
C ARG A 115 1.01 9.98 -4.15
N ALA A 116 1.72 9.63 -3.08
CA ALA A 116 1.15 9.52 -1.73
C ALA A 116 0.55 10.84 -1.23
N VAL A 117 1.17 11.98 -1.58
CA VAL A 117 0.69 13.32 -1.23
C VAL A 117 -0.27 13.90 -2.27
N GLY A 118 -0.51 13.19 -3.39
CA GLY A 118 -1.42 13.63 -4.46
C GLY A 118 -0.90 14.82 -5.28
N VAL A 119 0.42 15.02 -5.33
CA VAL A 119 1.06 16.15 -6.02
C VAL A 119 2.03 15.66 -7.09
N SER A 120 2.37 16.50 -8.06
CA SER A 120 3.51 16.22 -8.95
C SER A 120 4.82 16.62 -8.30
N ALA A 121 5.90 15.90 -8.63
CA ALA A 121 7.26 16.23 -8.22
C ALA A 121 7.64 17.68 -8.55
N PRO A 122 8.27 18.42 -7.62
CA PRO A 122 8.80 19.76 -7.87
C PRO A 122 9.68 19.80 -9.13
N GLY A 123 9.59 20.87 -9.92
CA GLY A 123 10.40 21.05 -11.12
C GLY A 123 10.03 20.18 -12.33
N THR A 124 9.05 19.26 -12.21
CA THR A 124 8.65 18.37 -13.33
C THR A 124 7.45 18.89 -14.12
N ARG A 125 6.63 19.75 -13.52
CA ARG A 125 5.53 20.46 -14.18
C ARG A 125 5.47 21.90 -13.68
N PRO A 126 5.31 22.90 -14.56
CA PRO A 126 5.08 24.27 -14.13
C PRO A 126 3.80 24.31 -13.31
N ARG A 127 3.91 24.66 -12.02
CA ARG A 127 2.78 25.20 -11.29
C ARG A 127 2.64 26.65 -11.77
N GLY A 128 1.46 27.05 -12.21
CA GLY A 128 1.25 28.43 -12.66
C GLY A 128 1.75 29.43 -11.59
N PHE A 129 2.34 30.56 -12.02
CA PHE A 129 2.73 31.62 -11.11
C PHE A 129 1.51 32.04 -10.27
N GLY A 130 1.69 32.17 -8.95
CA GLY A 130 0.59 32.52 -8.04
C GLY A 130 -0.24 31.34 -7.52
N SER A 131 0.02 30.09 -7.94
CA SER A 131 -0.64 28.89 -7.38
C SER A 131 -0.44 28.72 -5.86
N TRP A 132 0.62 29.32 -5.31
CA TRP A 132 0.86 29.37 -3.86
C TRP A 132 -0.09 30.28 -3.09
N ALA A 133 -0.85 31.15 -3.77
CA ALA A 133 -1.82 32.06 -3.16
C ALA A 133 -3.23 31.44 -3.05
N GLU A 134 -3.48 30.31 -3.70
CA GLU A 134 -4.76 29.61 -3.62
C GLU A 134 -4.87 28.86 -2.29
N PRO A 135 -5.98 29.03 -1.53
CA PRO A 135 -6.22 28.26 -0.33
C PRO A 135 -6.26 26.76 -0.65
N VAL A 136 -5.55 25.95 0.13
CA VAL A 136 -5.66 24.49 0.01
C VAL A 136 -7.13 24.12 0.23
N PRO A 137 -7.80 23.44 -0.71
CA PRO A 137 -9.16 23.01 -0.50
C PRO A 137 -9.18 22.10 0.72
N VAL A 138 -9.93 22.50 1.75
CA VAL A 138 -10.18 21.65 2.90
C VAL A 138 -10.99 20.47 2.36
N VAL A 139 -10.34 19.31 2.22
CA VAL A 139 -11.04 18.05 2.06
C VAL A 139 -11.84 17.87 3.35
N ALA A 140 -13.14 18.16 3.29
CA ALA A 140 -14.03 17.79 4.37
C ALA A 140 -13.85 16.28 4.60
N PRO A 141 -13.70 15.81 5.85
CA PRO A 141 -13.72 14.38 6.09
C PRO A 141 -14.99 13.85 5.43
N GLU A 142 -14.83 12.84 4.57
CA GLU A 142 -15.97 12.08 4.06
C GLU A 142 -16.84 11.76 5.27
N PRO A 143 -18.13 12.14 5.29
CA PRO A 143 -18.96 11.85 6.44
C PRO A 143 -18.88 10.36 6.63
N ALA A 144 -18.30 9.93 7.76
CA ALA A 144 -18.21 8.54 8.13
C ALA A 144 -19.57 7.93 7.82
N ALA A 145 -19.60 6.99 6.88
CA ALA A 145 -20.82 6.34 6.48
C ALA A 145 -21.54 5.97 7.77
N ALA A 146 -22.67 6.64 8.04
CA ALA A 146 -23.44 6.39 9.24
C ALA A 146 -23.62 4.87 9.30
N PRO A 147 -23.42 4.22 10.46
CA PRO A 147 -23.57 2.78 10.55
C PRO A 147 -24.92 2.45 9.92
N ALA A 148 -24.88 1.64 8.85
CA ALA A 148 -26.06 1.25 8.11
C ALA A 148 -27.13 0.87 9.13
N ALA A 149 -28.21 1.64 9.17
CA ALA A 149 -29.30 1.40 10.09
C ALA A 149 -29.70 -0.07 9.93
N ALA A 150 -29.49 -0.86 10.98
CA ALA A 150 -29.93 -2.23 11.04
C ALA A 150 -31.40 -2.27 10.58
N PRO A 151 -31.81 -3.26 9.77
CA PRO A 151 -33.19 -3.37 9.34
C PRO A 151 -34.05 -3.40 10.61
N ARG A 152 -34.93 -2.39 10.76
CA ARG A 152 -35.94 -2.44 11.80
C ARG A 152 -36.80 -3.65 11.50
N SER A 153 -36.71 -4.69 12.32
CA SER A 153 -37.66 -5.79 12.31
C SER A 153 -39.08 -5.20 12.30
N PRO A 154 -39.98 -5.70 11.43
CA PRO A 154 -41.35 -5.22 11.42
C PRO A 154 -41.97 -5.47 12.79
N ALA A 155 -42.53 -4.41 13.36
CA ALA A 155 -43.27 -4.43 14.60
C ALA A 155 -44.31 -5.56 14.56
N THR A 156 -44.17 -6.52 15.47
CA THR A 156 -45.25 -7.45 15.77
C THR A 156 -46.38 -6.62 16.34
N ALA A 157 -47.48 -6.49 15.58
CA ALA A 157 -48.73 -5.94 16.06
C ALA A 157 -49.18 -6.76 17.27
N GLN A 158 -49.07 -6.18 18.46
CA GLN A 158 -49.73 -6.70 19.64
C GLN A 158 -51.11 -6.05 19.70
N THR A 159 -52.07 -6.81 19.17
CA THR A 159 -53.51 -6.68 19.42
C THR A 159 -53.77 -6.49 20.91
N THR A 160 -54.40 -5.39 21.27
CA THR A 160 -55.01 -5.14 22.56
C THR A 160 -56.32 -5.93 22.66
N ALA A 161 -56.33 -7.00 23.45
CA ALA A 161 -57.56 -7.63 23.92
C ALA A 161 -57.32 -8.32 25.28
N GLY A 162 -57.85 -7.72 26.33
CA GLY A 162 -57.94 -8.25 27.69
C GLY A 162 -58.74 -7.24 28.52
N ALA A 163 -60.07 -7.28 28.49
CA ALA A 163 -60.91 -8.14 29.35
C ALA A 163 -60.72 -7.77 30.84
N ASP A 164 -61.28 -6.63 31.21
CA ASP A 164 -61.62 -6.30 32.59
C ASP A 164 -62.80 -7.16 33.04
N ALA A 165 -62.52 -8.11 33.93
CA ALA A 165 -63.51 -8.77 34.76
C ALA A 165 -62.83 -9.23 36.07
N VAL A 166 -62.90 -8.39 37.09
CA VAL A 166 -62.75 -8.83 38.49
C VAL A 166 -63.98 -8.38 39.25
N ASP A 167 -64.84 -9.36 39.48
CA ASP A 167 -65.99 -9.33 40.37
C ASP A 167 -65.50 -9.51 41.81
N ALA A 168 -65.84 -8.58 42.71
CA ALA A 168 -65.63 -8.70 44.14
C ALA A 168 -66.86 -8.22 44.91
N ARG A 169 -67.82 -9.15 45.03
CA ARG A 169 -68.61 -9.49 46.23
C ARG A 169 -69.27 -8.33 46.98
N ALA A 170 -70.55 -8.12 46.63
CA ALA A 170 -71.56 -7.70 47.59
C ALA A 170 -71.83 -8.83 48.61
N GLY A 171 -71.79 -8.48 49.90
CA GLY A 171 -72.22 -9.34 50.99
C GLY A 171 -72.88 -8.51 52.09
N SER A 172 -74.21 -8.60 52.13
CA SER A 172 -75.10 -8.56 53.30
C SER A 172 -75.25 -7.22 54.07
N THR A 173 -76.40 -6.54 54.03
CA THR A 173 -77.58 -6.75 54.91
C THR A 173 -77.21 -7.12 56.35
N ARG A 174 -77.36 -6.20 57.31
CA ARG A 174 -78.59 -5.95 58.08
C ARG A 174 -78.43 -4.71 58.96
#